data_AF-A0A838GIJ1-F1
#
_entry.id   AF-A0A838GIJ1-F1
#
_cell.length_a   1.000
_cell.length_b   1.000
_cell.length_c   1.000
_cell.angle_alpha   90.00
_cell.angle_beta   90.00
_cell.angle_gamma   90.00
#
_symmetry.space_group_name_H-M   'P 1'
#
loop_
_entity.id
_entity.type
_entity.pdbx_description
1 polymer ?
#
loop_
_entity_poly.entity_id
_entity_poly.type
_entity_poly.pdbx_seq_one_letter_code
_entity_poly.pdbx_strand_id
1 'polypeptide(L)'
;MLDLNLAQVGLVMTAASVLDMSMFIPAGVLMDRYGRKFASVPSFALMAIGIGMVPFAGSFVGLLIAALVIGLGNGLGSGTMMTLGADLAPEGATGEFLGIWRLIGDVGMVAGPLAVGLIGTWLGLTGSAIVLMIAGFLASAILFFLVKETRVPPVVHVAGPVETPGD
;
A
#
# COMPACT_ATOMS: atom_id res chain seq x y z
N MET A 1 -15.53 -7.03 26.15
CA MET A 1 -15.33 -5.83 25.33
C MET A 1 -14.08 -5.15 25.85
N LEU A 2 -13.17 -4.73 24.99
CA LEU A 2 -11.95 -4.06 25.41
C LEU A 2 -12.32 -2.76 26.13
N ASP A 3 -12.05 -2.65 27.44
CA ASP A 3 -12.19 -1.40 28.21
C ASP A 3 -11.12 -0.38 27.82
N LEU A 4 -11.09 -0.01 26.54
CA LEU A 4 -10.17 0.96 25.99
C LEU A 4 -10.75 2.35 26.13
N ASN A 5 -9.95 3.25 26.68
CA ASN A 5 -10.28 4.67 26.69
C ASN A 5 -10.19 5.22 25.24
N LEU A 6 -11.05 6.18 24.88
CA LEU A 6 -10.98 6.92 23.61
C LEU A 6 -9.56 7.46 23.34
N ALA A 7 -8.86 7.90 24.38
CA ALA A 7 -7.48 8.35 24.28
C ALA A 7 -6.52 7.25 23.79
N GLN A 8 -6.73 6.01 24.21
CA GLN A 8 -5.90 4.87 23.79
C GLN A 8 -6.14 4.53 22.32
N VAL A 9 -7.39 4.55 21.87
CA VAL A 9 -7.73 4.34 20.44
C VAL A 9 -7.10 5.44 19.58
N GLY A 10 -7.21 6.70 20.00
CA GLY A 10 -6.57 7.82 19.32
C GLY A 10 -5.05 7.68 19.24
N LEU A 11 -4.41 7.22 20.33
CA LEU A 11 -2.97 6.98 20.37
C LEU A 11 -2.55 5.87 19.41
N VAL A 12 -3.29 4.77 19.34
CA VAL A 12 -3.07 3.68 18.38
C VAL A 12 -3.13 4.19 16.95
N MET A 13 -4.17 4.97 16.59
CA MET A 13 -4.30 5.53 15.24
C MET A 13 -3.18 6.52 14.91
N THR A 14 -2.77 7.33 15.89
CA THR A 14 -1.68 8.31 15.71
C THR A 14 -0.35 7.60 15.51
N ALA A 15 -0.05 6.59 16.33
CA ALA A 15 1.17 5.81 16.21
C ALA A 15 1.26 5.09 14.86
N ALA A 16 0.16 4.49 14.39
CA ALA A 16 0.09 3.89 13.07
C ALA A 16 0.31 4.91 11.95
N SER A 17 -0.29 6.10 12.04
CA SER A 17 -0.14 7.17 11.04
C SER A 17 1.28 7.75 10.99
N VAL A 18 1.94 7.91 12.14
CA VAL A 18 3.34 8.35 12.20
C VAL A 18 4.25 7.32 11.53
N LEU A 19 4.01 6.04 11.79
CA LEU A 19 4.78 4.95 11.19
C LEU A 19 4.58 4.89 9.67
N ASP A 20 3.33 4.97 9.21
CA ASP A 20 2.97 5.06 7.78
C ASP A 20 3.75 6.20 7.09
N MET A 21 3.66 7.42 7.64
CA MET A 21 4.38 8.58 7.11
C MET A 21 5.90 8.39 7.09
N SER A 22 6.47 7.76 8.12
CA SER A 22 7.91 7.48 8.18
C SER A 22 8.38 6.48 7.12
N MET A 23 7.49 5.61 6.63
CA MET A 23 7.80 4.58 5.65
C MET A 23 7.84 5.09 4.22
N PHE A 24 7.38 6.31 3.92
CA PHE A 24 7.42 6.88 2.57
C PHE A 24 8.84 6.93 1.98
N ILE A 25 9.83 7.40 2.75
CA ILE A 25 11.23 7.50 2.28
C ILE A 25 11.83 6.10 2.06
N PRO A 26 11.78 5.17 3.03
CA PRO A 26 12.21 3.78 2.82
C PRO A 26 11.52 3.10 1.64
N ALA A 27 10.21 3.31 1.47
CA ALA A 27 9.44 2.75 0.36
C ALA A 27 9.98 3.24 -0.99
N GLY A 28 10.25 4.54 -1.10
CA GLY A 28 10.91 5.15 -2.26
C GLY A 28 12.23 4.47 -2.60
N VAL A 29 13.14 4.41 -1.62
CA VAL A 29 14.47 3.78 -1.79
C VAL A 29 14.35 2.30 -2.16
N LEU A 30 13.40 1.57 -1.55
CA LEU A 30 13.18 0.15 -1.83
C LEU A 30 12.66 -0.06 -3.26
N MET A 31 11.72 0.78 -3.71
CA MET A 31 11.22 0.77 -5.09
C MET A 31 12.33 1.07 -6.10
N ASP A 32 13.14 2.09 -5.85
CA ASP A 32 14.20 2.52 -6.76
C ASP A 32 15.33 1.49 -6.85
N ARG A 33 15.68 0.84 -5.72
CA ARG A 33 16.82 -0.09 -5.66
C ARG A 33 16.47 -1.53 -6.04
N TYR A 34 15.29 -2.01 -5.64
CA TYR A 34 14.91 -3.42 -5.84
C TYR A 34 13.84 -3.60 -6.91
N GLY A 35 13.13 -2.54 -7.27
CA GLY A 35 12.01 -2.55 -8.21
C GLY A 35 10.67 -2.45 -7.50
N ARG A 36 9.65 -2.00 -8.24
CA ARG A 36 8.30 -1.70 -7.70
C ARG A 36 7.63 -2.91 -7.04
N LYS A 37 7.78 -4.09 -7.63
CA LYS A 37 7.21 -5.34 -7.12
C LYS A 37 7.69 -5.69 -5.70
N PHE A 38 8.96 -5.41 -5.41
CA PHE A 38 9.58 -5.68 -4.11
C PHE A 38 9.07 -4.79 -2.98
N ALA A 39 8.48 -3.63 -3.30
CA ALA A 39 7.82 -2.78 -2.30
C ALA A 39 6.33 -3.13 -2.14
N SER A 40 5.61 -3.37 -3.24
CA SER A 40 4.16 -3.64 -3.18
C SER A 40 3.81 -4.98 -2.54
N VAL A 41 4.45 -6.08 -2.94
CA VAL A 41 4.10 -7.43 -2.45
C VAL A 41 4.17 -7.53 -0.92
N PRO A 42 5.26 -7.12 -0.24
CA PRO A 42 5.32 -7.16 1.22
C PRO A 42 4.39 -6.14 1.88
N SER A 43 4.12 -5.00 1.25
CA SER A 43 3.13 -4.02 1.74
C SER A 43 1.75 -4.66 1.90
N PHE A 44 1.21 -5.28 0.84
CA PHE A 44 -0.09 -5.94 0.89
C PHE A 44 -0.13 -7.11 1.87
N ALA A 45 0.96 -7.89 1.95
CA ALA A 45 1.07 -8.99 2.89
C ALA A 45 1.06 -8.50 4.35
N LEU A 46 1.84 -7.47 4.69
CA LEU A 46 1.86 -6.87 6.02
C LEU A 46 0.49 -6.30 6.39
N MET A 47 -0.16 -5.61 5.46
CA MET A 47 -1.49 -5.04 5.70
C MET A 47 -2.54 -6.13 5.95
N ALA A 48 -2.51 -7.22 5.18
CA ALA A 48 -3.38 -8.38 5.38
C ALA A 48 -3.16 -9.03 6.76
N ILE A 49 -1.90 -9.23 7.15
CA ILE A 49 -1.52 -9.77 8.47
C ILE A 49 -2.05 -8.86 9.58
N GLY A 50 -1.79 -7.56 9.50
CA GLY A 50 -2.21 -6.59 10.49
C GLY A 50 -3.72 -6.56 10.67
N ILE A 51 -4.50 -6.57 9.58
CA ILE A 51 -5.96 -6.65 9.63
C ILE A 51 -6.42 -7.97 10.26
N GLY A 52 -5.78 -9.08 9.92
CA GLY A 52 -6.08 -10.39 10.50
C GLY A 52 -5.78 -10.48 12.01
N MET A 53 -4.84 -9.67 12.53
CA MET A 53 -4.53 -9.60 13.96
C MET A 53 -5.56 -8.82 14.78
N VAL A 54 -6.25 -7.84 14.18
CA VAL A 54 -7.24 -6.98 14.87
C VAL A 54 -8.28 -7.77 15.68
N PRO A 55 -8.97 -8.80 15.16
CA PRO A 55 -9.99 -9.52 15.92
C PRO A 55 -9.42 -10.34 17.10
N PHE A 56 -8.13 -10.65 17.09
CA PHE A 56 -7.45 -11.38 18.17
C PHE A 56 -6.77 -10.44 19.18
N ALA A 57 -6.80 -9.14 18.92
CA ALA A 57 -6.19 -8.13 19.78
C ALA A 57 -7.06 -7.90 21.02
N GLY A 58 -6.98 -8.82 21.99
CA GLY A 58 -7.69 -8.75 23.27
C GLY A 58 -7.11 -7.75 24.28
N SER A 59 -6.12 -6.93 23.89
CA SER A 59 -5.49 -5.92 24.74
C SER A 59 -5.08 -4.67 23.94
N PHE A 60 -4.86 -3.56 24.66
CA PHE A 60 -4.30 -2.32 24.09
C PHE A 60 -3.01 -2.58 23.29
N VAL A 61 -2.10 -3.35 23.89
CA VAL A 61 -0.80 -3.68 23.27
C VAL A 61 -1.01 -4.51 21.99
N GLY A 62 -1.94 -5.47 22.00
CA GLY A 62 -2.27 -6.25 20.81
C GLY A 62 -2.79 -5.38 19.67
N LEU A 63 -3.67 -4.41 19.98
CA LEU A 63 -4.21 -3.49 18.97
C LEU A 63 -3.14 -2.52 18.47
N LEU A 64 -2.27 -2.04 19.35
CA LEU A 64 -1.16 -1.19 18.97
C LEU A 64 -0.24 -1.90 17.98
N ILE A 65 0.12 -3.16 18.26
CA ILE A 65 0.95 -3.97 17.35
C ILE A 65 0.24 -4.16 16.01
N ALA A 66 -1.04 -4.57 16.01
CA ALA A 66 -1.81 -4.74 14.79
C ALA A 66 -1.86 -3.46 13.95
N ALA A 67 -2.13 -2.31 14.58
CA ALA A 67 -2.19 -1.02 13.90
C ALA A 67 -0.83 -0.57 13.36
N LEU A 68 0.26 -0.82 14.09
CA LEU A 68 1.61 -0.53 13.61
C LEU A 68 1.94 -1.39 12.38
N VAL A 69 1.59 -2.68 12.38
CA VAL A 69 1.78 -3.56 11.22
C VAL A 69 0.97 -3.07 10.02
N ILE A 70 -0.28 -2.66 10.22
CA ILE A 70 -1.12 -2.06 9.17
C ILE A 70 -0.47 -0.77 8.64
N GLY A 71 -0.02 0.13 9.52
CA GLY A 71 0.63 1.38 9.14
C GLY A 71 1.93 1.16 8.36
N LEU A 72 2.74 0.18 8.76
CA LEU A 72 3.93 -0.27 8.02
C LEU A 72 3.59 -0.75 6.62
N GLY A 73 2.57 -1.62 6.50
CA GLY A 73 2.08 -2.10 5.22
C GLY A 73 1.58 -0.97 4.33
N ASN A 74 0.78 -0.06 4.88
CA ASN A 74 0.23 1.07 4.14
C ASN A 74 1.32 2.02 3.62
N GLY A 75 2.25 2.43 4.48
CA GLY A 75 3.31 3.37 4.11
C GLY A 75 4.29 2.80 3.07
N LEU A 76 4.51 1.47 3.08
CA LEU A 76 5.28 0.81 2.03
C LEU A 76 4.54 0.78 0.68
N GLY A 77 3.21 0.73 0.67
CA GLY A 77 2.40 0.53 -0.54
C GLY A 77 1.90 1.81 -1.20
N SER A 78 1.64 2.86 -0.41
CA SER A 78 1.01 4.11 -0.86
C SER A 78 1.82 4.82 -1.96
N GLY A 79 3.14 4.87 -1.79
CA GLY A 79 4.07 5.41 -2.81
C GLY A 79 4.16 4.53 -4.06
N THR A 80 4.10 3.20 -3.90
CA THR A 80 4.25 2.27 -5.04
C THR A 80 3.02 2.22 -5.93
N MET A 81 1.82 2.36 -5.36
CA MET A 81 0.61 2.30 -6.15
C MET A 81 0.48 3.50 -7.10
N MET A 82 0.84 4.71 -6.64
CA MET A 82 0.84 5.90 -7.49
C MET A 82 1.92 5.82 -8.58
N THR A 83 3.12 5.38 -8.23
CA THR A 83 4.19 5.24 -9.23
C THR A 83 3.82 4.18 -10.26
N LEU A 84 3.29 3.02 -9.85
CA LEU A 84 2.89 1.94 -10.77
C LEU A 84 1.82 2.39 -11.76
N GLY A 85 0.84 3.18 -11.30
CA GLY A 85 -0.16 3.78 -12.18
C GLY A 85 0.47 4.71 -13.22
N ALA A 86 1.46 5.52 -12.84
CA ALA A 86 2.17 6.39 -13.78
C ALA A 86 3.00 5.61 -14.81
N ASP A 87 3.67 4.53 -14.40
CA ASP A 87 4.49 3.70 -15.28
C ASP A 87 3.70 2.88 -16.30
N LEU A 88 2.47 2.49 -15.94
CA LEU A 88 1.57 1.75 -16.82
C LEU A 88 0.77 2.67 -17.74
N ALA A 89 0.87 3.99 -17.56
CA ALA A 89 0.10 4.94 -18.33
C ALA A 89 0.65 5.05 -19.78
N PRO A 90 -0.22 4.96 -20.80
CA PRO A 90 0.19 5.09 -22.19
C PRO A 90 0.74 6.50 -22.51
N GLU A 91 1.74 6.56 -23.39
CA GLU A 91 2.35 7.81 -23.85
C GLU A 91 1.30 8.71 -24.50
N GLY A 92 1.24 9.98 -24.11
CA GLY A 92 0.30 10.96 -24.64
C GLY A 92 -1.11 10.95 -24.00
N ALA A 93 -1.44 9.96 -23.17
CA ALA A 93 -2.73 9.86 -22.46
C ALA A 93 -2.59 9.67 -20.94
N THR A 94 -1.44 10.03 -20.38
CA THR A 94 -1.13 9.88 -18.95
C THR A 94 -2.16 10.55 -18.03
N GLY A 95 -2.63 11.75 -18.39
CA GLY A 95 -3.63 12.46 -17.59
C GLY A 95 -4.99 11.75 -17.53
N GLU A 96 -5.47 11.22 -18.66
CA GLU A 96 -6.72 10.46 -18.72
C GLU A 96 -6.60 9.14 -17.97
N PHE A 97 -5.50 8.41 -18.16
CA PHE A 97 -5.23 7.16 -17.46
C PHE A 97 -5.16 7.35 -15.94
N LEU A 98 -4.41 8.36 -15.48
CA LEU A 98 -4.32 8.68 -14.05
C LEU A 98 -5.66 9.19 -13.49
N GLY A 99 -6.47 9.86 -14.30
CA GLY A 99 -7.84 10.24 -13.94
C GLY A 99 -8.72 9.01 -13.66
N ILE A 100 -8.74 8.03 -14.57
CA ILE A 100 -9.47 6.77 -14.38
C ILE A 100 -8.90 5.99 -13.19
N TRP A 101 -7.58 5.92 -13.06
CA TRP A 101 -6.91 5.28 -11.93
C TRP A 101 -7.35 5.87 -10.59
N ARG A 102 -7.40 7.21 -10.51
CA ARG A 102 -7.88 7.95 -9.33
C ARG A 102 -9.34 7.61 -9.05
N LEU A 103 -10.21 7.63 -10.06
CA LEU A 103 -11.63 7.29 -9.92
C LEU A 103 -11.83 5.86 -9.38
N ILE A 104 -11.07 4.88 -9.87
CA ILE A 104 -11.11 3.51 -9.36
C ILE A 104 -10.74 3.48 -7.87
N GLY A 105 -9.68 4.20 -7.48
CA GLY A 105 -9.28 4.34 -6.08
C GLY A 105 -10.35 4.98 -5.21
N ASP A 106 -10.97 6.06 -5.69
CA ASP A 106 -12.03 6.78 -4.97
C ASP A 106 -13.27 5.91 -4.80
N VAL A 107 -13.66 5.15 -5.84
CA VAL A 107 -14.76 4.17 -5.74
C VAL A 107 -14.43 3.10 -4.70
N GLY A 108 -13.19 2.58 -4.67
CA GLY A 108 -12.76 1.63 -3.64
C GLY A 108 -12.82 2.21 -2.23
N MET A 109 -12.43 3.47 -2.06
CA MET A 109 -12.45 4.18 -0.78
C MET A 109 -13.87 4.37 -0.23
N VAL A 110 -14.85 4.58 -1.11
CA VAL A 110 -16.27 4.72 -0.73
C VAL A 110 -16.94 3.35 -0.56
N ALA A 111 -16.76 2.45 -1.52
CA ALA A 111 -17.41 1.14 -1.52
C ALA A 111 -16.83 0.17 -0.48
N GLY A 112 -15.54 0.29 -0.15
CA GLY A 112 -14.84 -0.59 0.78
C GLY A 112 -15.46 -0.62 2.18
N PRO A 113 -15.54 0.52 2.90
CA PRO A 113 -16.16 0.59 4.22
C PRO A 113 -17.63 0.14 4.21
N LEU A 114 -18.38 0.44 3.15
CA LEU A 114 -19.77 0.00 3.00
C LEU A 114 -19.86 -1.53 2.88
N ALA A 115 -19.04 -2.14 2.03
CA ALA A 115 -18.99 -3.58 1.86
C ALA A 115 -18.54 -4.29 3.15
N VAL A 116 -17.49 -3.79 3.81
CA VAL A 116 -16.99 -4.33 5.09
C VAL A 116 -18.03 -4.21 6.20
N GLY A 117 -18.75 -3.09 6.27
CA GLY A 117 -19.84 -2.88 7.20
C GLY A 117 -20.98 -3.87 6.99
N LEU A 118 -21.38 -4.10 5.73
CA LEU A 118 -22.39 -5.09 5.38
C LEU A 118 -21.92 -6.51 5.70
N ILE A 119 -20.69 -6.89 5.37
CA ILE A 119 -20.13 -8.20 5.77
C ILE A 119 -20.13 -8.34 7.29
N GLY A 120 -19.87 -7.25 8.00
CA GLY A 120 -19.84 -7.20 9.46
C GLY A 120 -21.19 -7.46 10.12
N THR A 121 -22.31 -7.17 9.45
CA THR A 121 -23.65 -7.48 10.00
C THR A 121 -23.94 -8.98 9.99
N TRP A 122 -23.36 -9.75 9.05
CA TRP A 122 -23.57 -11.19 8.93
C TRP A 122 -22.49 -12.01 9.64
N LEU A 123 -21.21 -11.62 9.51
CA LEU A 123 -20.07 -12.39 9.97
C LEU A 123 -19.37 -11.79 11.20
N GLY A 124 -19.83 -10.64 11.69
CA GLY A 124 -19.21 -9.91 12.79
C GLY A 124 -17.82 -9.37 12.47
N LEU A 125 -17.17 -8.80 13.48
CA LEU A 125 -15.85 -8.18 13.35
C LEU A 125 -14.78 -9.16 12.86
N THR A 126 -14.75 -10.36 13.45
CA THR A 126 -13.77 -11.40 13.10
C THR A 126 -13.95 -11.89 11.67
N GLY A 127 -15.19 -12.09 11.22
CA GLY A 127 -15.45 -12.51 9.85
C GLY A 127 -15.05 -11.45 8.82
N SER A 128 -15.41 -10.18 9.06
CA SER A 128 -14.98 -9.07 8.19
C SER A 128 -13.46 -8.95 8.11
N ALA A 129 -12.75 -9.08 9.23
CA ALA A 129 -11.30 -9.03 9.27
C ALA A 129 -10.66 -10.19 8.48
N ILE A 130 -11.19 -11.40 8.57
CA ILE A 130 -10.71 -12.55 7.79
C ILE A 130 -10.95 -12.35 6.30
N VAL A 131 -12.12 -11.84 5.90
CA VAL A 131 -12.43 -11.55 4.48
C VAL A 131 -11.44 -10.52 3.93
N LEU A 132 -11.17 -9.45 4.68
CA LEU A 132 -10.18 -8.45 4.29
C LEU A 132 -8.75 -8.99 4.24
N MET A 133 -8.37 -9.85 5.18
CA MET A 133 -7.07 -10.52 5.18
C MET A 133 -6.90 -11.38 3.91
N ILE A 134 -7.91 -12.19 3.57
CA ILE A 134 -7.89 -13.01 2.35
C ILE A 134 -7.82 -12.13 1.10
N ALA A 135 -8.62 -11.07 1.03
CA ALA A 135 -8.58 -10.12 -0.08
C ALA A 135 -7.20 -9.45 -0.23
N GLY A 136 -6.57 -9.06 0.88
CA GLY A 136 -5.22 -8.49 0.89
C GLY A 136 -4.15 -9.48 0.41
N PHE A 137 -4.21 -10.74 0.83
CA PHE A 137 -3.31 -11.78 0.33
C PHE A 137 -3.55 -12.10 -1.16
N LEU A 138 -4.80 -12.10 -1.61
CA LEU A 138 -5.13 -12.26 -3.03
C LEU A 138 -4.57 -11.09 -3.86
N ALA A 139 -4.71 -9.86 -3.38
CA ALA A 139 -4.11 -8.69 -4.03
C ALA A 139 -2.58 -8.80 -4.10
N SER A 140 -1.93 -9.21 -2.99
CA SER A 140 -0.48 -9.47 -2.96
C SER A 140 -0.07 -10.55 -3.97
N ALA A 141 -0.81 -11.66 -4.05
CA ALA A 141 -0.55 -12.74 -5.00
C ALA A 141 -0.76 -12.29 -6.46
N ILE A 142 -1.84 -11.55 -6.75
CA ILE A 142 -2.09 -11.00 -8.08
C ILE A 142 -0.94 -10.08 -8.49
N LEU A 143 -0.50 -9.16 -7.61
CA LEU A 143 0.66 -8.31 -7.91
C LEU A 143 1.94 -9.13 -8.11
N PHE A 144 2.11 -10.19 -7.32
CA PHE A 144 3.25 -11.08 -7.47
C PHE A 144 3.25 -11.85 -8.81
N PHE A 145 2.10 -12.29 -9.31
CA PHE A 145 2.02 -13.10 -10.53
C PHE A 145 1.80 -12.29 -11.82
N LEU A 146 0.99 -11.23 -11.78
CA LEU A 146 0.57 -10.47 -12.95
C LEU A 146 1.44 -9.25 -13.25
N VAL A 147 2.05 -8.61 -12.24
CA VAL A 147 2.88 -7.42 -12.48
C VAL A 147 4.27 -7.86 -12.93
N LYS A 148 4.55 -7.61 -14.21
CA LYS A 148 5.88 -7.74 -14.80
C LYS A 148 6.76 -6.61 -14.25
N GLU A 149 7.98 -6.95 -13.85
CA GLU A 149 8.93 -6.01 -13.26
C GLU A 149 9.29 -4.89 -14.26
N THR A 150 8.86 -3.66 -13.99
CA THR A 150 9.34 -2.45 -14.69
C THR A 150 10.71 -2.07 -14.14
N ARG A 151 11.76 -2.76 -14.61
CA ARG A 151 13.12 -2.20 -14.58
C ARG A 151 13.44 -1.60 -15.94
N VAL A 152 13.44 -0.28 -16.02
CA VAL A 152 14.22 0.44 -17.03
C VAL A 152 15.64 0.51 -16.46
N PRO A 153 16.65 -0.20 -17.00
CA PRO A 153 18.02 0.02 -16.59
C PRO A 153 18.37 1.50 -16.80
N PRO A 154 19.18 2.12 -15.93
CA PRO A 154 19.53 3.52 -16.08
C PRO A 154 20.11 3.69 -17.48
N VAL A 155 19.47 4.55 -18.29
CA VAL A 155 20.05 4.97 -19.56
C VAL A 155 21.32 5.69 -19.16
N VAL A 156 22.46 5.01 -19.28
CA VAL A 156 23.74 5.68 -19.25
C VAL A 156 23.68 6.64 -20.42
N HIS A 157 23.40 7.91 -20.14
CA HIS A 157 23.73 8.98 -21.07
C HIS A 157 25.25 8.93 -21.19
N VAL A 158 25.74 8.09 -22.10
CA VAL A 158 27.09 8.20 -22.63
C VAL A 158 27.12 9.60 -23.19
N ALA A 159 27.79 10.50 -22.49
CA ALA A 159 28.07 11.83 -23.01
C ALA A 159 28.67 11.60 -24.40
N GLY A 160 27.95 12.05 -25.43
CA GLY A 160 28.49 12.02 -26.79
C GLY A 160 29.83 12.75 -26.79
N PRO A 161 30.77 12.38 -27.68
CA PRO A 161 32.04 13.09 -27.78
C PRO A 161 31.76 14.59 -27.88
N VAL A 162 32.41 15.36 -27.01
CA VAL A 162 32.35 16.81 -27.03
C VAL A 162 32.94 17.23 -28.37
N GLU A 163 32.10 17.54 -29.36
CA GLU A 163 32.54 18.21 -30.57
C GLU A 163 33.08 19.58 -30.15
N THR A 164 34.41 19.69 -30.14
CA THR A 164 35.09 20.97 -30.02
C THR A 164 34.81 21.76 -31.30
N PRO A 165 34.32 23.01 -31.23
CA PRO A 165 34.17 23.84 -32.42
C PRO A 165 35.55 24.16 -33.00
N GLY A 166 35.89 23.55 -34.13
CA GLY A 166 36.91 24.05 -35.06
C GLY A 166 38.20 23.25 -35.17
N ASP A 167 38.13 22.07 -35.79
CA ASP A 167 39.20 21.53 -36.64
C ASP A 167 38.76 21.60 -38.11
#